data_AF-A0A9J6EC58-F1
#
_entry.id   AF-A0A9J6EC58-F1
#
_cell.length_a   1.000
_cell.length_b   1.000
_cell.length_c   1.000
_cell.angle_alpha   90.00
_cell.angle_beta   90.00
_cell.angle_gamma   90.00
#
_symmetry.space_group_name_H-M   'P 1'
#
loop_
_entity.id
_entity.type
_entity.pdbx_description
1 polymer ?
#
loop_
_entity_poly.entity_id
_entity_poly.type
_entity_poly.pdbx_seq_one_letter_code
_entity_poly.pdbx_strand_id
1 'polypeptide(L)'
;MKWVDERLQAHEAKMLDLVERRLEAFEKALTAKLLASIDTTIEKVVTKIMEKVDPLTRTAHEIEDIGIEDTIVEIIPTRKTQQSLYLANLYSPPREQLHQYDHFVHELRQMVNGNRLVIVGDFNAPHAARGYHSTTKKGACVHDAAQQHGLTLWNDLLHPTRVGNSV
;
A
#
# COMPACT_ATOMS: atom_id res chain seq x y z
N MET A 1 -31.78 -73.63 -27.66
CA MET A 1 -30.46 -73.16 -27.19
C MET A 1 -30.30 -71.66 -27.39
N LYS A 2 -30.53 -71.11 -28.59
CA LYS A 2 -30.44 -69.68 -28.93
C LYS A 2 -31.12 -68.67 -27.97
N TRP A 3 -32.31 -68.98 -27.46
CA TRP A 3 -33.08 -68.08 -26.58
C TRP A 3 -32.51 -67.92 -25.17
N VAL A 4 -31.72 -68.90 -24.70
CA VAL A 4 -31.05 -68.83 -23.40
C VAL A 4 -29.83 -67.90 -23.49
N ASP A 5 -29.10 -67.95 -24.60
CA ASP A 5 -27.94 -67.08 -24.85
C ASP A 5 -28.35 -65.61 -25.00
N GLU A 6 -29.46 -65.32 -25.70
CA GLU A 6 -29.98 -63.95 -25.85
C GLU A 6 -30.40 -63.32 -24.49
N ARG A 7 -31.00 -64.12 -23.60
CA ARG A 7 -31.36 -63.65 -22.24
C ARG A 7 -30.13 -63.42 -21.37
N LEU A 8 -29.10 -64.26 -21.50
CA LEU A 8 -27.85 -64.10 -20.77
C LEU A 8 -27.13 -62.82 -21.23
N GLN A 9 -27.02 -62.62 -22.55
CA GLN A 9 -26.42 -61.41 -23.13
C GLN A 9 -27.16 -60.14 -22.74
N ALA A 10 -28.51 -60.16 -22.71
CA ALA A 10 -29.30 -59.01 -22.27
C ALA A 10 -29.09 -58.69 -20.78
N HIS A 11 -28.92 -59.72 -19.94
CA HIS A 11 -28.63 -59.54 -18.52
C HIS A 11 -27.22 -58.99 -18.29
N GLU A 12 -26.23 -59.51 -19.01
CA GLU A 12 -24.84 -59.02 -18.97
C GLU A 12 -24.74 -57.56 -19.42
N ALA A 13 -25.40 -57.19 -20.52
CA ALA A 13 -25.45 -55.81 -20.99
C ALA A 13 -26.09 -54.87 -19.96
N LYS A 14 -27.15 -55.31 -19.28
CA LYS A 14 -27.80 -54.53 -18.21
C LYS A 14 -26.91 -54.38 -16.98
N MET A 15 -26.13 -55.40 -16.64
CA MET A 15 -25.17 -55.34 -15.54
C MET A 15 -24.01 -54.39 -15.86
N LEU A 16 -23.50 -54.40 -17.10
CA LEU A 16 -22.45 -53.49 -17.56
C LEU A 16 -22.92 -52.03 -17.50
N ASP A 17 -24.11 -51.71 -18.04
CA ASP A 17 -24.70 -50.36 -17.96
C ASP A 17 -24.90 -49.89 -16.51
N LEU A 18 -25.32 -50.79 -15.61
CA LEU A 18 -25.46 -50.46 -14.18
C LEU A 18 -24.11 -50.16 -13.52
N VAL A 19 -23.07 -50.92 -13.85
CA VAL A 19 -21.71 -50.71 -13.32
C VAL A 19 -21.13 -49.40 -13.85
N GLU A 20 -21.29 -49.13 -15.14
CA GLU A 20 -20.80 -47.90 -15.80
C GLU A 20 -21.44 -46.65 -15.18
N ARG A 21 -22.77 -46.63 -15.03
CA ARG A 21 -23.47 -45.52 -14.35
C ARG A 21 -23.03 -45.31 -12.91
N ARG A 22 -22.74 -46.40 -12.18
CA ARG A 22 -22.24 -46.31 -10.81
C ARG A 22 -20.82 -45.78 -10.77
N LEU A 23 -19.97 -46.17 -11.72
CA LEU A 23 -18.62 -45.66 -11.87
C LEU A 23 -18.63 -44.15 -12.15
N GLU A 24 -19.41 -43.72 -13.14
CA GLU A 24 -19.57 -42.30 -13.49
C GLU A 24 -20.09 -41.47 -12.32
N ALA A 25 -21.11 -41.97 -11.61
CA ALA A 25 -21.66 -41.28 -10.44
C ALA A 25 -20.61 -41.15 -9.32
N PHE A 26 -19.80 -42.20 -9.12
CA PHE A 26 -18.73 -42.20 -8.12
C PHE A 26 -17.61 -41.23 -8.49
N GLU A 27 -17.15 -41.23 -9.76
CA GLU A 27 -16.13 -40.31 -10.26
C GLU A 27 -16.58 -38.85 -10.15
N LYS A 28 -17.83 -38.56 -10.51
CA LYS A 28 -18.41 -37.22 -10.38
C LYS A 28 -18.48 -36.78 -8.92
N ALA A 29 -18.90 -37.67 -8.02
CA ALA A 29 -18.93 -37.39 -6.59
C ALA A 29 -17.53 -37.16 -5.99
N LEU A 30 -16.55 -37.97 -6.40
CA LEU A 30 -15.16 -37.83 -5.97
C LEU A 30 -14.57 -36.50 -6.44
N THR A 31 -14.79 -36.14 -7.70
CA THR A 31 -14.31 -34.89 -8.31
C THR A 31 -14.92 -33.68 -7.61
N ALA A 32 -16.24 -33.69 -7.38
CA ALA A 32 -16.93 -32.61 -6.67
C ALA A 32 -16.41 -32.44 -5.24
N LYS A 33 -16.17 -33.55 -4.53
CA LYS A 33 -15.63 -33.53 -3.16
C LYS A 33 -14.20 -33.00 -3.12
N LEU A 34 -13.36 -33.40 -4.08
CA LEU A 34 -11.99 -32.92 -4.19
C LEU A 34 -11.94 -31.41 -4.47
N LEU A 35 -12.74 -30.94 -5.43
CA LEU A 35 -12.85 -29.51 -5.77
C LEU A 35 -13.27 -28.69 -4.56
N ALA A 36 -14.33 -29.08 -3.85
CA ALA A 36 -14.78 -28.37 -2.66
C ALA A 36 -13.71 -28.31 -1.55
N SER A 37 -12.94 -29.40 -1.38
CA SER A 37 -11.83 -29.44 -0.42
C SER A 37 -10.66 -28.53 -0.82
N ILE A 38 -10.36 -28.45 -2.12
CA ILE A 38 -9.34 -27.56 -2.66
C ILE A 38 -9.76 -26.11 -2.48
N ASP A 39 -10.99 -25.75 -2.87
CA ASP A 39 -11.53 -24.39 -2.74
C ASP A 39 -11.46 -23.90 -1.29
N THR A 40 -11.93 -24.72 -0.35
CA THR A 40 -11.89 -24.40 1.09
C THR A 40 -10.45 -24.18 1.59
N THR A 41 -9.48 -24.93 1.03
CA THR A 41 -8.06 -24.81 1.42
C THR A 41 -7.44 -23.54 0.84
N ILE A 42 -7.74 -23.22 -0.43
CA ILE A 42 -7.30 -22.01 -1.09
C ILE A 42 -7.84 -20.78 -0.34
N GLU A 43 -9.13 -20.76 -0.01
CA GLU A 43 -9.74 -19.66 0.75
C GLU A 43 -9.03 -19.43 2.09
N LYS A 44 -8.75 -20.50 2.84
CA LYS A 44 -8.03 -20.38 4.12
C LYS A 44 -6.61 -19.83 3.94
N VAL A 45 -5.89 -20.27 2.90
CA VAL A 45 -4.54 -19.79 2.61
C VAL A 45 -4.57 -18.33 2.19
N VAL A 46 -5.50 -17.94 1.30
CA VAL A 46 -5.66 -16.55 0.84
C VAL A 46 -5.98 -15.64 2.03
N THR A 47 -6.95 -15.99 2.88
CA THR A 47 -7.26 -15.21 4.09
C THR A 47 -6.05 -15.05 4.99
N LYS A 48 -5.29 -16.12 5.23
CA LYS A 48 -4.09 -16.09 6.07
C LYS A 48 -2.94 -15.28 5.45
N ILE A 49 -2.85 -15.24 4.12
CA ILE A 49 -1.91 -14.36 3.41
C ILE A 49 -2.37 -12.91 3.53
N MET A 50 -3.66 -12.62 3.31
CA MET A 50 -4.21 -11.27 3.42
C MET A 50 -4.15 -10.71 4.86
N GLU A 51 -4.28 -11.55 5.88
CA GLU A 51 -4.04 -11.16 7.29
C GLU A 51 -2.57 -10.81 7.58
N LYS A 52 -1.63 -11.35 6.79
CA LYS A 52 -0.19 -11.11 6.94
C LYS A 52 0.32 -9.99 6.05
N VAL A 53 -0.33 -9.78 4.91
CA VAL A 53 -0.12 -8.62 4.05
C VAL A 53 -0.97 -7.51 4.65
N ASP A 54 -0.46 -6.85 5.69
CA ASP A 54 -1.14 -5.72 6.33
C ASP A 54 -1.52 -4.70 5.24
N PRO A 55 -2.81 -4.53 4.89
CA PRO A 55 -3.21 -3.43 4.05
C PRO A 55 -3.00 -2.18 4.88
N LEU A 56 -1.93 -1.42 4.59
CA LEU A 56 -1.69 -0.12 5.22
C LEU A 56 -2.95 0.71 5.02
N THR A 57 -3.71 0.89 6.09
CA THR A 57 -4.90 1.73 6.06
C THR A 57 -4.40 3.15 5.97
N ARG A 58 -4.90 3.89 4.98
CA ARG A 58 -4.46 5.26 4.71
C ARG A 58 -5.62 6.21 4.61
N THR A 59 -5.42 7.42 5.13
CA THR A 59 -6.38 8.52 5.06
C THR A 59 -5.67 9.74 4.47
N ALA A 60 -6.29 10.40 3.50
CA ALA A 60 -5.78 11.66 2.96
C ALA A 60 -6.29 12.83 3.81
N HIS A 61 -5.47 13.85 3.95
CA HIS A 61 -5.78 15.07 4.69
C HIS A 61 -5.43 16.29 3.84
N GLU A 62 -6.09 17.41 4.13
CA GLU A 62 -5.87 18.70 3.47
C GLU A 62 -5.69 19.78 4.54
N ILE A 63 -4.87 20.80 4.24
CA ILE A 63 -4.80 22.01 5.03
C ILE A 63 -5.30 23.16 4.14
N GLU A 64 -6.41 23.76 4.53
CA GLU A 64 -7.07 24.80 3.74
C GLU A 64 -6.23 26.09 3.66
N ASP A 65 -6.37 26.82 2.55
CA ASP A 65 -5.81 28.17 2.34
C ASP A 65 -4.28 28.32 2.47
N ILE A 66 -3.55 27.22 2.29
CA ILE A 66 -2.09 27.25 2.20
C ILE A 66 -1.70 27.17 0.73
N GLY A 67 -1.13 28.25 0.19
CA GLY A 67 -0.71 28.34 -1.21
C GLY A 67 0.54 27.50 -1.54
N ILE A 68 0.62 26.28 -1.01
CA ILE A 68 1.72 25.33 -1.17
C ILE A 68 1.15 24.08 -1.82
N GLU A 69 1.82 23.56 -2.84
CA GLU A 69 1.44 22.30 -3.46
C GLU A 69 1.89 21.14 -2.57
N ASP A 70 0.93 20.48 -1.93
CA ASP A 70 1.20 19.38 -1.00
C ASP A 70 0.28 18.17 -1.17
N THR A 71 0.69 17.06 -0.57
CA THR A 71 -0.11 15.85 -0.40
C THR A 71 0.16 15.28 0.99
N ILE A 72 -0.87 15.20 1.82
CA ILE A 72 -0.77 14.69 3.19
C ILE A 72 -1.52 13.37 3.31
N VAL A 73 -0.81 12.35 3.77
CA VAL A 73 -1.35 11.01 3.99
C VAL A 73 -1.01 10.55 5.39
N GLU A 74 -2.03 10.09 6.12
CA GLU A 74 -1.87 9.35 7.36
C GLU A 74 -1.84 7.86 7.07
N ILE A 75 -0.82 7.17 7.59
CA ILE A 75 -0.71 5.72 7.64
C ILE A 75 -1.17 5.28 9.02
N ILE A 76 -2.31 4.60 9.07
CA ILE A 76 -2.94 4.11 10.29
C ILE A 76 -2.36 2.73 10.61
N PRO A 77 -1.81 2.52 11.81
CA PRO A 77 -1.23 1.24 12.19
C PRO A 77 -2.32 0.21 12.46
N THR A 78 -2.02 -1.06 12.18
CA THR A 78 -2.94 -2.18 12.46
C THR A 78 -3.21 -2.35 13.96
N ARG A 79 -2.26 -1.96 14.82
CA ARG A 79 -2.38 -2.09 16.28
C ARG A 79 -2.66 -0.74 16.92
N LYS A 80 -3.72 -0.66 17.73
CA LYS A 80 -4.11 0.54 18.50
C LYS A 80 -3.05 1.09 19.46
N THR A 81 -2.03 0.28 19.80
CA THR A 81 -0.93 0.70 20.68
C THR A 81 0.18 1.43 19.93
N GLN A 82 0.17 1.42 18.60
CA GLN A 82 1.14 2.11 17.76
C GLN A 82 0.59 3.48 17.36
N GLN A 83 1.49 4.45 17.19
CA GLN A 83 1.14 5.78 16.69
C GLN A 83 0.97 5.75 15.17
N SER A 84 0.08 6.60 14.66
CA SER A 84 0.00 6.88 13.21
C SER A 84 1.28 7.54 12.71
N LEU A 85 1.53 7.37 11.40
CA LEU A 85 2.58 8.09 10.68
C LEU A 85 1.95 8.98 9.63
N TYR A 86 2.19 10.28 9.74
CA TYR A 86 1.83 11.26 8.73
C TYR A 86 3.00 11.49 7.78
N LEU A 87 2.71 11.44 6.49
CA LEU A 87 3.62 11.82 5.41
C LEU A 87 3.05 13.07 4.75
N ALA A 88 3.82 14.17 4.76
CA ALA A 88 3.53 15.36 3.97
C ALA A 88 4.57 15.45 2.86
N ASN A 89 4.13 15.33 1.60
CA ASN A 89 4.97 15.54 0.43
C ASN A 89 4.69 16.92 -0.16
N LEU A 90 5.74 17.72 -0.37
CA LEU A 90 5.63 19.07 -0.90
C LEU A 90 6.38 19.22 -2.22
N TYR A 91 5.84 20.07 -3.09
CA TYR A 91 6.59 20.63 -4.19
C TYR A 91 6.59 22.15 -4.10
N SER A 92 7.76 22.75 -4.30
CA SER A 92 7.87 24.21 -4.35
C SER A 92 8.73 24.65 -5.54
N PRO A 93 8.16 25.34 -6.53
CA PRO A 93 8.89 25.80 -7.71
C PRO A 93 10.08 26.70 -7.37
N PRO A 94 11.17 26.69 -8.16
CA PRO A 94 12.40 27.41 -7.84
C PRO A 94 12.26 28.93 -7.78
N ARG A 95 11.27 29.51 -8.48
CA ARG A 95 11.03 30.95 -8.53
C ARG A 95 10.03 31.44 -7.49
N GLU A 96 9.28 30.52 -6.88
CA GLU A 96 8.28 30.86 -5.88
C GLU A 96 8.86 30.82 -4.47
N GLN A 97 8.41 31.75 -3.65
CA GLN A 97 8.81 31.85 -2.25
C GLN A 97 7.87 31.00 -1.39
N LEU A 98 8.42 30.45 -0.30
CA LEU A 98 7.69 29.65 0.68
C LEU A 98 7.29 30.48 1.90
N HIS A 99 6.62 31.62 1.69
CA HIS A 99 6.31 32.56 2.77
C HIS A 99 5.40 31.99 3.86
N GLN A 100 4.50 31.07 3.50
CA GLN A 100 3.56 30.44 4.42
C GLN A 100 4.07 29.10 4.98
N TYR A 101 5.33 28.73 4.74
CA TYR A 101 5.82 27.41 5.15
C TYR A 101 5.86 27.23 6.67
N ASP A 102 6.19 28.27 7.43
CA ASP A 102 6.11 28.22 8.89
C ASP A 102 4.68 27.94 9.38
N HIS A 103 3.70 28.67 8.83
CA HIS A 103 2.29 28.46 9.13
C HIS A 103 1.82 27.06 8.71
N PHE A 104 2.24 26.57 7.55
CA PHE A 104 1.98 25.20 7.11
C PHE A 104 2.50 24.16 8.08
N VAL A 105 3.76 24.30 8.54
CA VAL A 105 4.32 23.37 9.51
C VAL A 105 3.58 23.46 10.84
N HIS A 106 3.12 24.66 11.25
CA HIS A 106 2.28 24.83 12.44
C HIS A 106 0.97 24.04 12.32
N GLU A 107 0.20 24.26 11.26
CA GLU A 107 -1.09 23.57 11.03
C GLU A 107 -0.89 22.05 10.92
N LEU A 108 0.15 21.62 10.22
CA LEU A 108 0.50 20.21 10.10
C LEU A 108 0.82 19.59 11.48
N ARG A 109 1.49 20.33 12.37
CA ARG A 109 1.78 19.87 13.74
C ARG A 109 0.52 19.75 14.58
N GLN A 110 -0.45 20.66 14.41
CA GLN A 110 -1.76 20.55 15.07
C GLN A 110 -2.52 19.31 14.58
N MET A 111 -2.56 19.11 13.26
CA MET A 111 -3.21 17.95 12.64
C MET A 111 -2.63 16.61 13.13
N VAL A 112 -1.30 16.51 13.19
CA VAL A 112 -0.60 15.29 13.60
C VAL A 112 -0.84 14.94 15.08
N ASN A 113 -1.13 15.95 15.92
CA ASN A 113 -1.47 15.79 17.34
C ASN A 113 -0.55 14.81 18.12
N GLY A 114 0.76 14.97 17.97
CA GLY A 114 1.77 14.16 18.66
C GLY A 114 2.08 12.79 18.05
N ASN A 115 1.41 12.41 16.95
CA ASN A 115 1.81 11.27 16.12
C ASN A 115 3.14 11.54 15.38
N ARG A 116 3.63 10.54 14.66
CA ARG A 116 4.88 10.66 13.90
C ARG A 116 4.63 11.46 12.62
N LEU A 117 5.56 12.34 12.27
CA LEU A 117 5.50 13.16 11.07
C LEU A 117 6.79 13.04 10.27
N VAL A 118 6.65 12.87 8.97
CA VAL A 118 7.73 12.95 7.98
C VAL A 118 7.31 13.95 6.91
N ILE A 119 8.14 14.98 6.73
CA ILE A 119 7.98 15.96 5.66
C ILE A 119 9.03 15.69 4.60
N VAL A 120 8.60 15.46 3.37
CA VAL A 120 9.44 15.18 2.20
C VAL A 120 9.05 16.10 1.05
N GLY A 121 9.91 16.21 0.04
CA GLY A 121 9.59 17.00 -1.13
C GLY A 121 10.77 17.64 -1.84
N ASP A 122 10.49 18.26 -2.98
CA ASP A 122 11.41 19.16 -3.65
C ASP A 122 11.06 20.62 -3.32
N PHE A 123 11.82 21.18 -2.39
CA PHE A 123 11.63 22.55 -1.93
C PHE A 123 12.22 23.59 -2.89
N ASN A 124 13.12 23.20 -3.81
CA ASN A 124 13.99 24.10 -4.57
C ASN A 124 14.58 25.24 -3.69
N ALA A 125 15.03 24.88 -2.49
CA ALA A 125 15.41 25.83 -1.44
C ALA A 125 16.84 25.53 -0.94
N PRO A 126 17.89 25.98 -1.65
CA PRO A 126 19.28 25.74 -1.26
C PRO A 126 19.59 26.28 0.14
N HIS A 127 20.19 25.43 0.98
CA HIS A 127 20.65 25.75 2.33
C HIS A 127 21.91 24.94 2.68
N ALA A 128 22.88 25.57 3.36
CA ALA A 128 24.15 24.92 3.73
C ALA A 128 23.98 23.64 4.57
N ALA A 129 23.03 23.64 5.52
CA ALA A 129 22.71 22.44 6.32
C ALA A 129 22.23 21.23 5.49
N ARG A 130 21.85 21.43 4.22
CA ARG A 130 21.44 20.39 3.27
C ARG A 130 22.54 20.05 2.25
N GLY A 131 23.76 20.57 2.44
CA GLY A 131 24.92 20.28 1.58
C GLY A 131 25.11 21.27 0.42
N TYR A 132 24.29 22.31 0.30
CA TYR A 132 24.50 23.35 -0.70
C TYR A 132 25.64 24.30 -0.31
N HIS A 133 26.31 24.89 -1.30
CA HIS A 133 27.41 25.84 -1.05
C HIS A 133 26.93 27.22 -0.62
N SER A 134 25.65 27.53 -0.86
CA SER A 134 25.03 28.79 -0.50
C SER A 134 23.64 28.55 0.09
N THR A 135 23.22 29.50 0.92
CA THR A 135 21.87 29.55 1.47
C THR A 135 21.08 30.65 0.78
N THR A 136 19.92 30.29 0.25
CA THR A 136 18.93 31.25 -0.27
C THR A 136 17.97 31.68 0.84
N LYS A 137 17.25 32.81 0.64
CA LYS A 137 16.19 33.24 1.58
C LYS A 137 15.13 32.15 1.79
N LYS A 138 14.74 31.48 0.71
CA LYS A 138 13.81 30.35 0.74
C LYS A 138 14.36 29.18 1.56
N GLY A 139 15.64 28.84 1.35
CA GLY A 139 16.32 27.81 2.13
C GLY A 139 16.42 28.13 3.62
N ALA A 140 16.73 29.38 3.96
CA ALA A 140 16.74 29.86 5.34
C ALA A 140 15.35 29.74 5.98
N CYS A 141 14.31 30.24 5.31
CA CYS A 141 12.93 30.14 5.79
C CYS A 141 12.51 28.69 6.10
N VAL A 142 12.82 27.75 5.20
CA VAL A 142 12.51 26.33 5.42
C VAL A 142 13.32 25.75 6.59
N HIS A 143 14.59 26.11 6.72
CA HIS A 143 15.44 25.64 7.80
C HIS A 143 14.99 26.20 9.16
N ASP A 144 14.72 27.50 9.24
CA ASP A 144 14.31 28.19 10.46
C ASP A 144 12.95 27.66 10.94
N ALA A 145 11.96 27.50 10.04
CA ALA A 145 10.68 26.89 10.37
C ALA A 145 10.87 25.45 10.90
N ALA A 146 11.72 24.64 10.25
CA ALA A 146 12.01 23.30 10.73
C ALA A 146 12.58 23.30 12.15
N GLN A 147 13.52 24.21 12.46
CA GLN A 147 14.08 24.34 13.81
C GLN A 147 13.03 24.81 14.83
N GLN A 148 12.23 25.81 14.48
CA GLN A 148 11.19 26.38 15.36
C GLN A 148 10.14 25.33 15.75
N HIS A 149 9.79 24.43 14.85
CA HIS A 149 8.82 23.34 15.10
C HIS A 149 9.46 22.03 15.60
N GLY A 150 10.76 22.04 15.92
CA GLY A 150 11.47 20.88 16.47
C GLY A 150 11.64 19.72 15.48
N LEU A 151 11.64 20.01 14.17
CA LEU A 151 11.91 19.03 13.12
C LEU A 151 13.41 18.77 12.99
N THR A 152 13.75 17.52 12.72
CA THR A 152 15.13 17.09 12.48
C THR A 152 15.36 16.90 10.98
N LEU A 153 16.48 17.39 10.48
CA LEU A 153 16.90 17.20 9.08
C LEU A 153 17.56 15.82 8.90
N TRP A 154 17.10 15.04 7.92
CA TRP A 154 17.56 13.66 7.65
C TRP A 154 18.31 13.50 6.32
N ASN A 155 18.78 14.60 5.72
CA ASN A 155 19.48 14.56 4.44
C ASN A 155 20.84 13.85 4.54
N ASP A 156 21.14 13.00 3.56
CA ASP A 156 22.50 12.55 3.30
C ASP A 156 23.27 13.64 2.53
N LEU A 157 24.36 14.12 3.10
CA LEU A 157 25.18 15.19 2.51
C LEU A 157 26.24 14.67 1.53
N LEU A 158 26.48 13.36 1.51
CA LEU A 158 27.49 12.74 0.65
C LEU A 158 26.98 12.53 -0.78
N HIS A 159 25.66 12.46 -0.95
CA HIS A 159 25.02 12.17 -2.22
C HIS A 159 24.11 13.35 -2.63
N PRO A 160 24.49 14.18 -3.62
CA PRO A 160 23.65 15.28 -4.05
C PRO A 160 22.33 14.76 -4.62
N THR A 161 21.22 15.34 -4.18
CA THR A 161 19.87 14.96 -4.63
C THR A 161 19.55 15.43 -6.05
N ARG A 162 20.41 16.27 -6.63
CA ARG A 162 20.28 16.80 -7.99
C ARG A 162 21.65 16.87 -8.66
N VAL A 163 21.78 16.17 -9.80
CA VAL A 163 22.99 16.16 -10.64
C VAL A 163 22.60 16.69 -12.03
N GLY A 164 22.89 17.97 -12.31
CA GLY A 164 22.64 18.57 -13.63
C GLY A 164 22.14 20.02 -13.61
N ASN A 165 22.26 20.68 -14.76
CA ASN A 165 21.71 22.03 -14.99
C ASN A 165 20.21 21.92 -15.30
N SER A 166 19.38 22.74 -14.64
CA SER A 166 18.00 22.94 -15.12
C SER A 166 18.10 23.60 -16.50
N VAL A 167 17.50 22.97 -17.50
CA VAL A 167 17.11 23.63 -18.74
C VAL A 167 16.03 24.68 -18.46
#